data_AF-A0A7V0YZQ4-F1
#
_entry.id   AF-A0A7V0YZQ4-F1
#
_cell.length_a   1.000
_cell.length_b   1.000
_cell.length_c   1.000
_cell.angle_alpha   90.00
_cell.angle_beta   90.00
_cell.angle_gamma   90.00
#
_symmetry.space_group_name_H-M   'P 1'
#
loop_
_entity.id
_entity.type
_entity.pdbx_description
1 polymer ?
#
loop_
_entity_poly.entity_id
_entity_poly.type
_entity_poly.pdbx_seq_one_letter_code
_entity_poly.pdbx_strand_id
1 'polypeptide(L)'
;MNLMKLFQKVTEVIIKMMIPLAILALMFGLAKILLDLKVIFQSHSVASGFHHLITNILSLFIIVELLRSILDYFEIHRLRLTFIIDSALVFILREIMISIYEHKIGAFEMISMGLVFLIIGIIRTLAILFSPKPP
;
A
#
# COMPACT_ATOMS: atom_id res chain seq x y z
N MET A 1 28.80 0.82 -26.24
CA MET A 1 28.15 1.34 -25.00
C MET A 1 28.42 0.35 -23.89
N ASN A 2 28.98 0.76 -22.73
CA ASN A 2 29.25 -0.16 -21.61
C ASN A 2 27.94 -0.81 -21.13
N LEU A 3 27.93 -2.11 -20.86
CA LEU A 3 26.75 -2.86 -20.40
C LEU A 3 26.16 -2.23 -19.13
N MET A 4 27.02 -1.75 -18.23
CA MET A 4 26.64 -1.02 -17.01
C MET A 4 25.89 0.28 -17.31
N LYS A 5 26.34 1.04 -18.33
CA LYS A 5 25.69 2.30 -18.74
C LYS A 5 24.36 2.04 -19.44
N LEU A 6 24.24 0.93 -20.17
CA LEU A 6 22.96 0.51 -20.77
C LEU A 6 21.96 0.14 -19.67
N PHE A 7 22.36 -0.68 -18.71
CA PHE A 7 21.52 -1.07 -17.56
C PHE A 7 21.02 0.15 -16.79
N GLN A 8 21.91 1.07 -16.41
CA GLN A 8 21.53 2.31 -15.73
C GLN A 8 20.53 3.15 -16.53
N LYS A 9 20.77 3.31 -17.84
CA LYS A 9 19.89 4.09 -18.71
C LYS A 9 18.50 3.46 -18.87
N VAL A 10 18.44 2.13 -18.98
CA VAL A 10 17.17 1.40 -19.04
C VAL A 10 16.41 1.55 -17.72
N THR A 11 17.06 1.37 -16.58
CA THR A 11 16.46 1.55 -15.26
C THR A 11 15.93 2.97 -15.06
N GLU A 12 16.70 4.00 -15.45
CA GLU A 12 16.27 5.40 -15.36
C GLU A 12 15.02 5.68 -16.21
N VAL A 13 14.96 5.12 -17.43
CA VAL A 13 13.80 5.23 -18.31
C VAL A 13 12.57 4.54 -17.70
N ILE A 14 12.75 3.34 -17.14
CA ILE A 14 11.66 2.61 -16.47
C ILE A 14 11.12 3.45 -15.31
N ILE A 15 11.98 3.95 -14.42
CA ILE A 15 11.56 4.77 -13.26
C ILE A 15 10.80 6.02 -13.72
N LYS A 16 11.31 6.74 -14.72
CA LYS A 16 10.63 7.92 -15.29
C LYS A 16 9.25 7.59 -15.85
N MET A 17 9.05 6.38 -16.36
CA MET A 17 7.74 5.92 -16.86
C MET A 17 6.81 5.42 -15.74
N MET A 18 7.34 4.96 -14.61
CA MET A 18 6.54 4.49 -13.48
C MET A 18 5.80 5.62 -12.77
N ILE A 19 6.41 6.79 -12.61
CA ILE A 19 5.78 7.95 -11.97
C ILE A 19 4.47 8.38 -12.68
N PRO A 20 4.45 8.68 -14.00
CA PRO A 20 3.22 9.07 -14.69
C PRO A 20 2.20 7.93 -14.73
N LEU A 21 2.65 6.67 -14.80
CA LEU A 21 1.75 5.51 -14.72
C LEU A 21 1.08 5.40 -13.34
N ALA A 22 1.83 5.61 -12.26
CA ALA A 22 1.32 5.64 -10.90
C ALA A 22 0.26 6.75 -10.74
N ILE A 23 0.56 7.96 -11.22
CA ILE A 23 -0.39 9.08 -11.23
C ILE A 23 -1.67 8.70 -11.99
N LEU A 24 -1.54 8.14 -13.19
CA LEU A 24 -2.70 7.69 -13.99
C LEU A 24 -3.53 6.64 -13.25
N ALA A 25 -2.90 5.63 -12.66
CA ALA A 25 -3.59 4.59 -11.89
C ALA A 25 -4.37 5.19 -10.70
N LEU A 26 -3.78 6.14 -9.99
CA LEU A 26 -4.44 6.86 -8.90
C LEU A 26 -5.61 7.72 -9.39
N MET A 27 -5.45 8.40 -10.52
CA MET A 27 -6.55 9.15 -11.14
C MET A 27 -7.72 8.24 -11.53
N PHE A 28 -7.46 7.09 -12.15
CA PHE A 28 -8.51 6.13 -12.48
C PHE A 28 -9.20 5.57 -11.24
N GLY A 29 -8.43 5.24 -10.20
CA GLY A 29 -8.97 4.77 -8.93
C GLY A 29 -9.86 5.80 -8.25
N LEU A 30 -9.44 7.06 -8.22
CA LEU A 30 -10.25 8.17 -7.70
C LEU A 30 -11.50 8.40 -8.54
N ALA A 31 -11.37 8.43 -9.87
CA ALA A 31 -12.50 8.61 -10.78
C ALA A 31 -13.55 7.50 -10.59
N LYS A 32 -13.12 6.25 -10.40
CA LYS A 32 -14.02 5.13 -10.09
C LYS A 32 -14.83 5.39 -8.82
N ILE A 33 -14.18 5.80 -7.73
CA ILE A 33 -14.88 6.11 -6.45
C ILE A 33 -15.90 7.23 -6.63
N LEU A 34 -15.56 8.27 -7.41
CA LEU A 34 -16.49 9.36 -7.71
C LEU A 34 -17.70 8.89 -8.54
N LEU A 35 -17.50 7.96 -9.48
CA LEU A 35 -18.59 7.35 -10.23
C LEU A 35 -19.46 6.44 -9.35
N ASP A 36 -18.84 5.67 -8.44
CA ASP A 36 -19.54 4.81 -7.48
C ASP A 36 -20.42 5.64 -6.52
N LEU A 37 -20.01 6.87 -6.18
CA LEU A 37 -20.83 7.79 -5.38
C LEU A 37 -22.19 8.09 -6.02
N LYS A 38 -22.26 8.14 -7.36
CA LYS A 38 -23.53 8.32 -8.10
C LYS A 38 -24.45 7.11 -7.93
N VAL A 39 -23.89 5.91 -7.82
CA VAL A 39 -24.64 4.65 -7.64
C VAL A 39 -25.27 4.59 -6.25
N ILE A 40 -24.66 5.20 -5.23
CA ILE A 40 -25.19 5.24 -3.85
C ILE A 40 -26.55 5.95 -3.80
N PHE A 41 -26.74 7.01 -4.56
CA PHE A 41 -28.02 7.72 -4.66
C PHE A 41 -29.15 6.87 -5.28
N GLN A 42 -28.82 5.76 -5.95
CA GLN A 42 -29.77 4.82 -6.56
C GLN A 42 -29.99 3.54 -5.72
N SER A 43 -29.21 3.37 -4.65
CA SER A 43 -29.24 2.17 -3.82
C SER A 43 -30.38 2.20 -2.78
N HIS A 44 -30.92 1.01 -2.42
CA HIS A 44 -32.10 0.87 -1.56
C HIS A 44 -31.86 1.28 -0.09
N SER A 45 -30.60 1.46 0.34
CA SER A 45 -30.23 1.86 1.70
C SER A 45 -28.89 2.59 1.72
N VAL A 46 -28.86 3.73 2.41
CA VAL A 46 -27.66 4.57 2.63
C VAL A 46 -26.53 3.73 3.23
N ALA A 47 -26.81 2.83 4.16
CA ALA A 47 -25.81 2.01 4.82
C ALA A 47 -25.03 1.10 3.86
N SER A 48 -25.72 0.51 2.88
CA SER A 48 -25.08 -0.35 1.87
C SER A 48 -24.19 0.46 0.91
N GLY A 49 -24.62 1.66 0.55
CA GLY A 49 -23.80 2.56 -0.27
C GLY A 49 -22.52 3.01 0.44
N PHE A 50 -22.61 3.39 1.72
CA PHE A 50 -21.43 3.72 2.53
C PHE A 50 -20.49 2.52 2.69
N HIS A 51 -21.04 1.31 2.84
CA HIS A 51 -20.24 0.09 2.87
C HIS A 51 -19.42 -0.09 1.60
N HIS A 52 -20.06 0.02 0.44
CA HIS A 52 -19.35 -0.13 -0.82
C HIS A 52 -18.27 0.95 -1.00
N LEU A 53 -18.57 2.20 -0.61
CA LEU A 53 -17.66 3.33 -0.73
C LEU A 53 -16.41 3.18 0.14
N ILE A 54 -16.59 2.82 1.41
CA ILE A 54 -15.47 2.65 2.34
C ILE A 54 -14.57 1.49 1.88
N THR A 55 -15.15 0.36 1.47
CA THR A 55 -14.37 -0.74 0.88
C THR A 55 -13.55 -0.27 -0.33
N ASN A 56 -14.15 0.44 -1.29
CA ASN A 56 -13.45 0.92 -2.48
C ASN A 56 -12.33 1.92 -2.14
N ILE A 57 -12.55 2.80 -1.15
CA ILE A 57 -11.51 3.72 -0.65
C ILE A 57 -10.35 2.96 -0.01
N LEU A 58 -10.63 2.00 0.87
CA LEU A 58 -9.58 1.22 1.51
C LEU A 58 -8.78 0.41 0.48
N SER A 59 -9.46 -0.17 -0.53
CA SER A 59 -8.81 -0.84 -1.66
C SER A 59 -7.94 0.13 -2.49
N LEU A 60 -8.42 1.35 -2.79
CA LEU A 60 -7.61 2.34 -3.51
C LEU A 60 -6.37 2.71 -2.72
N PHE A 61 -6.52 2.89 -1.41
CA PHE A 61 -5.40 3.27 -0.56
C PHE A 61 -4.34 2.12 -0.60
N ILE A 62 -4.68 0.83 -0.86
CA ILE A 62 -3.68 -0.27 -1.05
C ILE A 62 -2.81 0.07 -2.25
N ILE A 63 -3.44 0.45 -3.35
CA ILE A 63 -2.76 0.79 -4.60
C ILE A 63 -1.84 2.01 -4.35
N VAL A 64 -2.31 3.02 -3.62
CA VAL A 64 -1.49 4.19 -3.23
C VAL A 64 -0.24 3.75 -2.46
N GLU A 65 -0.40 2.86 -1.48
CA GLU A 65 0.73 2.40 -0.64
C GLU A 65 1.74 1.61 -1.47
N LEU A 66 1.28 0.67 -2.30
CA LEU A 66 2.14 -0.12 -3.17
C LEU A 66 2.91 0.78 -4.15
N LEU A 67 2.22 1.74 -4.77
CA LEU A 67 2.87 2.69 -5.66
C LEU A 67 3.91 3.54 -4.91
N ARG A 68 3.58 4.03 -3.71
CA ARG A 68 4.53 4.79 -2.87
C ARG A 68 5.74 3.96 -2.49
N SER A 69 5.58 2.73 -1.99
CA SER A 69 6.71 1.86 -1.63
C SER A 69 7.62 1.56 -2.83
N ILE A 70 7.04 1.39 -4.02
CA ILE A 70 7.80 1.19 -5.26
C ILE A 70 8.55 2.47 -5.65
N LEU A 71 7.92 3.64 -5.56
CA LEU A 71 8.57 4.91 -5.86
C LEU A 71 9.69 5.22 -4.86
N ASP A 72 9.47 5.01 -3.56
CA ASP A 72 10.47 5.22 -2.50
C ASP A 72 11.71 4.32 -2.70
N TYR A 73 11.51 3.08 -3.16
CA TYR A 73 12.61 2.19 -3.54
C TYR A 73 13.50 2.81 -4.62
N PHE A 74 12.88 3.41 -5.63
CA PHE A 74 13.59 3.97 -6.78
C PHE A 74 14.18 5.36 -6.52
N GLU A 75 13.58 6.19 -5.67
CA GLU A 75 14.14 7.50 -5.31
C GLU A 75 15.39 7.36 -4.46
N ILE A 76 15.35 6.53 -3.41
CA ILE A 76 16.42 6.48 -2.40
C ILE A 76 17.63 5.65 -2.89
N HIS A 77 17.48 4.86 -3.97
CA HIS A 77 18.48 3.93 -4.54
C HIS A 77 19.08 2.95 -3.51
N ARG A 78 18.51 2.88 -2.30
CA ARG A 78 18.91 2.02 -1.18
C ARG A 78 17.68 1.65 -0.37
N LEU A 79 17.39 0.36 -0.32
CA LEU A 79 16.38 -0.21 0.58
C LEU A 79 16.92 -0.17 2.02
N ARG A 80 16.55 0.84 2.81
CA ARG A 80 16.72 0.70 4.26
C ARG A 80 15.61 -0.23 4.76
N LEU A 81 16.01 -1.32 5.42
CA LEU A 81 15.10 -2.32 5.99
C LEU A 81 13.98 -1.67 6.82
N THR A 82 14.33 -0.62 7.56
CA THR A 82 13.44 0.26 8.31
C THR A 82 12.23 0.75 7.49
N PHE A 83 12.46 1.25 6.27
CA PHE A 83 11.40 1.77 5.41
C PHE A 83 10.47 0.66 4.90
N ILE A 84 11.03 -0.49 4.53
CA ILE A 84 10.23 -1.63 4.09
C ILE A 84 9.32 -2.12 5.21
N ILE A 85 9.85 -2.22 6.44
CA ILE A 85 9.07 -2.67 7.60
C ILE A 85 7.97 -1.65 7.95
N ASP A 86 8.25 -0.35 7.88
CA ASP A 86 7.25 0.69 8.09
C ASP A 86 6.10 0.57 7.07
N SER A 87 6.40 0.46 5.78
CA SER A 87 5.38 0.24 4.75
C SER A 87 4.62 -1.06 4.95
N ALA A 88 5.29 -2.15 5.36
CA ALA A 88 4.65 -3.43 5.63
C ALA A 88 3.65 -3.36 6.80
N LEU A 89 3.99 -2.63 7.87
CA LEU A 89 3.09 -2.41 9.00
C LEU A 89 1.83 -1.66 8.58
N VAL A 90 1.97 -0.58 7.80
CA VAL A 90 0.83 0.20 7.27
C VAL A 90 -0.03 -0.65 6.35
N PHE A 91 0.60 -1.47 5.50
CA PHE A 91 -0.09 -2.38 4.58
C PHE A 91 -0.95 -3.40 5.35
N ILE A 92 -0.39 -4.09 6.34
CA ILE A 92 -1.12 -5.10 7.13
C ILE A 92 -2.22 -4.48 7.97
N LEU A 93 -1.94 -3.34 8.63
CA LEU A 93 -2.94 -2.64 9.44
C LEU A 93 -4.20 -2.36 8.63
N ARG A 94 -4.01 -1.93 7.39
CA ARG A 94 -5.12 -1.66 6.48
C ARG A 94 -5.81 -2.93 5.99
N GLU A 95 -5.08 -3.99 5.67
CA GLU A 95 -5.73 -5.27 5.32
C GLU A 95 -6.64 -5.75 6.45
N ILE A 96 -6.20 -5.58 7.71
CA ILE A 96 -7.03 -5.81 8.90
C ILE A 96 -8.26 -4.89 8.90
N MET A 97 -8.11 -3.59 8.61
CA MET A 97 -9.24 -2.66 8.53
C MET A 97 -10.27 -3.08 7.46
N ILE A 98 -9.83 -3.48 6.27
CA ILE A 98 -10.73 -3.95 5.19
C ILE A 98 -11.48 -5.18 5.63
N SER A 99 -10.74 -6.17 6.12
CA SER A 99 -11.26 -7.43 6.61
C SER A 99 -12.33 -7.25 7.69
N ILE A 100 -12.07 -6.39 8.68
CA ILE A 100 -13.04 -6.04 9.73
C ILE A 100 -14.25 -5.35 9.12
N TYR A 101 -14.03 -4.41 8.19
CA TYR A 101 -15.10 -3.63 7.61
C TYR A 101 -16.04 -4.48 6.74
N GLU A 102 -15.49 -5.37 5.91
CA GLU A 102 -16.24 -6.29 5.05
C GLU A 102 -17.01 -7.37 5.82
N HIS A 103 -16.77 -7.54 7.14
CA HIS A 103 -17.34 -8.60 7.96
C HIS A 103 -17.11 -10.02 7.39
N LYS A 104 -16.06 -10.20 6.58
CA LYS A 104 -15.75 -11.48 5.90
C LYS A 104 -14.74 -12.34 6.63
N ILE A 105 -14.20 -11.89 7.76
CA ILE A 105 -13.13 -12.59 8.48
C ILE A 105 -13.67 -13.63 9.44
N GLY A 106 -13.17 -14.85 9.30
CA GLY A 106 -13.25 -15.85 10.35
C GLY A 106 -12.35 -15.50 11.54
N ALA A 107 -12.69 -15.98 12.74
CA ALA A 107 -11.87 -15.77 13.93
C ALA A 107 -10.41 -16.23 13.74
N PHE A 108 -10.21 -17.31 12.97
CA PHE A 108 -8.89 -17.83 12.66
C PHE A 108 -8.04 -16.90 11.78
N GLU A 109 -8.64 -16.28 10.75
CA GLU A 109 -7.96 -15.31 9.88
C GLU A 109 -7.59 -14.06 10.66
N MET A 110 -8.49 -13.57 11.51
CA MET A 110 -8.25 -12.41 12.35
C MET A 110 -7.07 -12.63 13.32
N ILE A 111 -6.99 -13.80 13.95
CA ILE A 111 -5.84 -14.18 14.79
C ILE A 111 -4.56 -14.28 13.96
N SER A 112 -4.63 -14.89 12.77
CA SER A 112 -3.47 -15.05 11.88
C SER A 112 -2.90 -13.71 11.43
N MET A 113 -3.76 -12.77 11.01
CA MET A 113 -3.35 -11.42 10.63
C MET A 113 -2.78 -10.64 11.83
N GLY A 114 -3.39 -10.79 13.00
CA GLY A 114 -2.89 -10.21 14.25
C GLY A 114 -1.49 -10.72 14.62
N LEU A 115 -1.23 -12.02 14.45
CA LEU A 115 0.09 -12.61 14.67
C LEU A 115 1.13 -12.05 13.70
N VAL A 116 0.81 -11.94 12.41
CA VAL A 116 1.72 -11.34 11.42
C VAL A 116 2.03 -9.88 11.78
N PHE A 117 1.01 -9.09 12.12
CA PHE A 117 1.18 -7.70 12.54
C PHE A 117 2.11 -7.59 13.77
N LEU A 118 1.90 -8.45 14.77
CA LEU A 118 2.70 -8.49 15.99
C LEU A 118 4.16 -8.84 15.71
N ILE A 119 4.41 -9.88 14.89
CA ILE A 119 5.77 -10.30 14.51
C ILE A 119 6.51 -9.15 13.81
N ILE A 120 5.86 -8.49 12.85
CA ILE A 120 6.49 -7.36 12.15
C ILE A 120 6.72 -6.18 13.10
N GLY A 121 5.81 -5.92 14.04
CA GLY A 121 6.00 -4.90 15.08
C GLY A 121 7.21 -5.19 15.98
N ILE A 122 7.43 -6.45 16.36
CA ILE A 122 8.63 -6.88 17.09
C ILE A 122 9.87 -6.65 16.24
N ILE A 123 9.90 -7.12 14.99
CA ILE A 123 11.04 -6.92 14.08
C ILE A 123 11.34 -5.43 13.93
N ARG A 124 10.32 -4.59 13.79
CA ARG A 124 10.47 -3.14 13.68
C ARG A 124 11.14 -2.55 14.92
N THR A 125 10.67 -2.95 16.10
CA THR A 125 11.20 -2.48 17.38
C THR A 125 12.66 -2.90 17.55
N LEU A 126 12.99 -4.15 17.24
CA LEU A 126 14.36 -4.67 17.26
C LEU A 126 15.24 -3.92 16.25
N ALA A 127 14.75 -3.65 15.05
CA ALA A 127 15.48 -2.91 14.03
C ALA A 127 15.83 -1.49 14.48
N ILE A 128 14.99 -0.82 15.27
CA ILE A 128 15.29 0.50 15.84
C ILE A 128 16.34 0.38 16.96
N LEU A 129 16.13 -0.57 17.88
CA LEU A 129 16.96 -0.73 19.08
C LEU A 129 18.40 -1.16 18.73
N PHE A 130 18.55 -2.03 17.73
CA PHE A 130 19.83 -2.61 17.31
C PHE A 130 20.41 -1.95 16.05
N SER A 131 19.78 -0.89 15.50
CA SER A 131 20.38 -0.15 14.39
C SER A 131 21.70 0.48 14.87
N PRO A 132 22.84 0.18 14.22
CA PRO A 132 24.10 0.82 14.55
C PRO A 132 23.94 2.34 14.46
N LYS A 133 24.28 3.06 15.54
CA LYS A 133 24.37 4.52 15.48
C LYS A 133 25.43 4.86 14.42
N PRO A 134 25.15 5.77 13.47
CA PRO A 134 26.19 6.23 12.57
C PRO A 134 27.31 6.86 13.41
N PRO A 135 28.59 6.63 13.05
CA PRO A 135 29.75 7.20 13.73
C PRO A 135 29.75 8.74 13.67
#